data_AF-A0A523UCE3-F1
#
_entry.id   AF-A0A523UCE3-F1
#
_cell.length_a   1.000
_cell.length_b   1.000
_cell.length_c   1.000
_cell.angle_alpha   90.00
_cell.angle_beta   90.00
_cell.angle_gamma   90.00
#
_symmetry.space_group_name_H-M   'P 1'
#
loop_
_entity.id
_entity.type
_entity.pdbx_description
1 polymer ?
#
loop_
_entity_poly.entity_id
_entity_poly.type
_entity_poly.pdbx_seq_one_letter_code
_entity_poly.pdbx_strand_id
1 'polypeptide(L)' 'MPLKIDLENIVEGKNDATNFSTQLMRIVFKADVINKAKLHSVFPNLVRTVQAFMDTGEKLDLPYD' A
#
# COMPACT_ATOMS: atom_id res chain seq x y z
N MET A 1 5.23 -5.96 -11.37
CA MET A 1 3.81 -5.62 -11.18
C MET A 1 3.72 -4.16 -10.73
N PRO A 2 2.62 -3.45 -10.93
CA PRO A 2 2.41 -2.12 -10.35
C PRO A 2 1.77 -2.23 -8.96
N LEU A 3 2.13 -1.33 -8.03
CA LEU A 3 1.51 -1.23 -6.70
C LEU A 3 -0.02 -1.09 -6.78
N LYS A 4 -0.52 -0.49 -7.86
CA LYS A 4 -1.95 -0.33 -8.13
C LYS A 4 -2.73 -1.65 -8.14
N ILE A 5 -2.20 -2.69 -8.78
CA ILE A 5 -2.88 -3.99 -8.88
C ILE A 5 -3.01 -4.64 -7.50
N ASP A 6 -1.96 -4.52 -6.67
CA ASP A 6 -1.98 -5.04 -5.30
C ASP A 6 -3.01 -4.30 -4.44
N LEU A 7 -3.07 -2.97 -4.56
CA LEU A 7 -4.06 -2.16 -3.86
C LEU A 7 -5.48 -2.52 -4.29
N GLU A 8 -5.72 -2.73 -5.58
CA GLU A 8 -7.02 -3.16 -6.12
C GLU A 8 -7.45 -4.51 -5.53
N ASN A 9 -6.55 -5.48 -5.48
CA ASN A 9 -6.82 -6.78 -4.87
C ASN A 9 -7.19 -6.66 -3.38
N ILE A 10 -6.54 -5.77 -2.62
CA ILE A 10 -6.86 -5.52 -1.21
C ILE A 10 -8.27 -4.93 -1.06
N VAL A 11 -8.58 -3.90 -1.86
CA VAL A 11 -9.86 -3.18 -1.79
C VAL A 11 -11.03 -4.06 -2.22
N GLU A 12 -10.83 -4.90 -3.23
CA GLU A 12 -11.83 -5.84 -3.72
C GLU A 12 -12.02 -7.06 -2.81
N GLY A 13 -11.29 -7.15 -1.69
CA GLY A 13 -11.39 -8.26 -0.73
C GLY A 13 -10.83 -9.58 -1.26
N LYS A 14 -10.04 -9.54 -2.34
CA LYS A 14 -9.34 -10.71 -2.89
C LYS A 14 -8.22 -11.10 -1.94
N ASN A 15 -8.49 -12.11 -1.11
CA ASN A 15 -7.56 -12.59 -0.09
C ASN A 15 -6.49 -13.54 -0.64
N ASP A 16 -6.54 -13.87 -1.93
CA ASP A 16 -5.62 -14.82 -2.58
C ASP A 16 -4.25 -14.20 -2.90
N ALA A 17 -4.16 -12.86 -2.84
CA ALA A 17 -2.91 -12.15 -3.06
C ALA A 17 -1.96 -12.32 -1.85
N THR A 18 -1.02 -13.27 -1.99
CA THR A 18 0.01 -13.59 -1.00
C THR A 18 1.34 -12.85 -1.23
N ASN A 19 1.43 -11.99 -2.24
CA ASN A 19 2.68 -11.29 -2.55
C ASN A 19 3.10 -10.32 -1.43
N PHE A 20 4.42 -10.11 -1.31
CA PHE A 20 5.02 -9.35 -0.20
C PHE A 20 4.47 -7.92 -0.11
N SER A 21 4.33 -7.24 -1.24
CA SER A 21 3.78 -5.88 -1.34
C SER A 21 2.34 -5.78 -0.84
N THR A 22 1.47 -6.74 -1.16
CA THR A 22 0.09 -6.80 -0.66
C THR A 22 0.07 -6.93 0.87
N GLN A 23 0.88 -7.83 1.42
CA GLN A 23 0.97 -8.01 2.88
C GLN A 23 1.51 -6.74 3.55
N LEU A 24 2.50 -6.10 2.95
CA LEU A 24 3.08 -4.85 3.44
C LEU A 24 2.09 -3.68 3.38
N MET A 25 1.28 -3.57 2.32
CA MET A 25 0.20 -2.57 2.24
C MET A 25 -0.83 -2.76 3.35
N ARG A 26 -1.22 -4.01 3.66
CA ARG A 26 -2.12 -4.30 4.79
C ARG A 26 -1.54 -3.85 6.13
N ILE A 27 -0.22 -3.94 6.30
CA ILE A 27 0.48 -3.41 7.47
C ILE A 27 0.42 -1.88 7.47
N VAL A 28 0.68 -1.21 6.34
CA VAL A 28 0.61 0.25 6.23
C VAL A 28 -0.79 0.79 6.54
N PHE A 29 -1.85 0.10 6.11
CA PHE A 29 -3.23 0.45 6.47
C PHE A 29 -3.50 0.46 7.97
N LYS A 30 -2.81 -0.39 8.73
CA LYS A 30 -2.98 -0.55 10.18
C LYS A 30 -1.90 0.15 11.01
N ALA A 31 -0.84 0.63 10.37
CA ALA A 31 0.30 1.23 11.05
C ALA A 31 -0.09 2.58 11.68
N ASP A 32 0.37 2.79 12.92
CA ASP A 32 0.33 4.11 13.57
C ASP A 32 1.27 5.11 12.87
N VAL A 33 1.20 6.38 13.28
CA VAL A 33 1.97 7.48 12.67
C VAL A 33 3.48 7.23 12.72
N ILE A 34 4.00 6.67 13.81
CA ILE A 34 5.44 6.43 14.01
C ILE A 34 5.90 5.32 13.06
N ASN A 35 5.14 4.23 13.00
CA ASN A 35 5.45 3.09 12.13
C ASN A 35 5.24 3.42 10.65
N LYS A 36 4.24 4.25 10.31
CA LYS A 36 4.09 4.80 8.96
C LYS A 36 5.30 5.63 8.54
N ALA A 37 5.84 6.48 9.41
CA ALA A 37 7.03 7.27 9.09
C ALA A 37 8.25 6.39 8.81
N LYS A 38 8.45 5.32 9.60
CA LYS A 38 9.50 4.32 9.35
C LYS A 38 9.29 3.59 8.02
N LEU A 39 8.07 3.13 7.76
CA LEU A 39 7.73 2.46 6.50
C LEU A 39 7.91 3.39 5.29
N HIS A 40 7.62 4.68 5.44
CA HIS A 40 7.82 5.66 4.38
C HIS A 40 9.30 5.87 4.04
N SER A 41 10.20 5.73 5.03
CA SER A 41 11.64 5.84 4.78
C SER A 41 12.23 4.66 3.99
N VAL A 42 11.56 3.51 4.00
CA VAL A 42 12.04 2.28 3.34
C VAL A 42 11.25 1.98 2.07
N PHE A 43 9.93 2.23 2.07
CA PHE A 43 8.99 1.94 0.98
C PHE A 43 8.12 3.17 0.68
N PRO A 44 8.71 4.27 0.18
CA PRO A 44 8.02 5.55 0.05
C PRO A 44 6.81 5.47 -0.90
N ASN A 45 6.94 4.78 -2.03
CA ASN A 45 5.87 4.67 -3.01
C ASN A 45 4.70 3.84 -2.49
N LEU A 46 4.97 2.77 -1.76
CA LEU A 46 3.93 1.94 -1.17
C LEU A 46 3.12 2.73 -0.15
N VAL A 47 3.78 3.50 0.72
CA VAL A 47 3.09 4.36 1.67
C VAL A 47 2.31 5.47 0.97
N ARG A 48 2.88 6.09 -0.08
CA ARG A 48 2.17 7.11 -0.89
C ARG A 48 0.92 6.55 -1.54
N THR A 49 0.99 5.37 -2.15
CA THR A 49 -0.15 4.71 -2.79
C THR A 49 -1.26 4.43 -1.77
N VAL A 50 -0.92 3.90 -0.59
CA VAL A 50 -1.91 3.65 0.47
C VAL A 50 -2.48 4.97 1.01
N GLN A 51 -1.66 5.98 1.23
CA GLN A 51 -2.08 7.25 1.79
C GLN A 51 -2.97 8.04 0.82
N ALA A 52 -2.61 8.10 -0.46
CA ALA A 52 -3.45 8.71 -1.49
C ALA A 52 -4.83 8.02 -1.57
N PHE A 53 -4.85 6.69 -1.49
CA PHE A 53 -6.12 5.96 -1.45
C PHE A 53 -6.95 6.26 -0.20
N MET A 54 -6.32 6.38 0.97
CA MET A 54 -7.01 6.74 2.21
C MET A 54 -7.56 8.18 2.19
N ASP A 55 -6.83 9.11 1.59
CA ASP A 55 -7.16 10.54 1.62
C ASP A 55 -8.15 10.95 0.52
N THR A 56 -8.00 10.41 -0.69
CA THR A 56 -8.77 10.82 -1.87
C THR A 56 -9.53 9.67 -2.55
N GLY A 57 -9.24 8.41 -2.19
CA GLY A 57 -9.73 7.23 -2.91
C GLY A 57 -8.95 6.94 -4.21
N GLU A 58 -7.92 7.73 -4.52
CA GLU A 58 -7.14 7.59 -5.74
C GLU A 58 -6.16 6.41 -5.66
N LYS A 59 -6.12 5.60 -6.72
CA LYS A 59 -5.22 4.46 -6.85
C LYS A 59 -4.01 4.84 -7.69
N LEU A 60 -2.96 5.35 -7.04
CA LEU A 60 -1.74 5.77 -7.71
C LEU A 60 -1.00 4.57 -8.35
N ASP A 61 -0.61 4.75 -9.61
CA ASP A 61 0.17 3.77 -10.37
C ASP A 61 1.67 4.06 -10.25
N LEU A 62 2.25 3.65 -9.12
CA LEU A 62 3.66 3.84 -8.79
C LEU A 62 4.45 2.51 -8.88
N PRO A 63 5.76 2.56 -9.21
CA PRO A 63 6.63 1.40 -9.18
C PRO A 63 6.94 0.94 -7.74
N TYR A 64 7.36 -0.32 -7.58
CA TYR A 64 7.85 -0.84 -6.31
C TYR A 64 9.24 -0.29 -6.01
N ASP A 65 9.30 0.66 -5.07
CA ASP A 65 10.52 1.27 -4.55
C ASP A 65 10.61 1.03 -3.04
#